data_AF-W4QDL0-F1
#
_entry.id   AF-W4QDL0-F1
#
_cell.length_a   1.000
_cell.length_b   1.000
_cell.length_c   1.000
_cell.angle_alpha   90.00
_cell.angle_beta   90.00
_cell.angle_gamma   90.00
#
_symmetry.space_group_name_H-M   'P 1'
#
loop_
_entity.id
_entity.type
_entity.pdbx_description
1 polymer ?
#
loop_
_entity_poly.entity_id
_entity_poly.type
_entity_poly.pdbx_seq_one_letter_code
_entity_poly.pdbx_strand_id
1 'polypeptide(L)'
;MVKSILREIGMIARALDSISNIEFKEYDLTKGQYLYLVRICEHPGIIQEKVAEMIKVDRSTAARAIKKLELHHFIEKKADKQNKKIKKTLSHRKRTKDLSLY
;
A
#
# COMPACT_ATOMS: atom_id res chain seq x y z
N MET A 1 -25.03 -14.94 15.54
CA MET A 1 -24.42 -15.34 14.26
C MET A 1 -23.54 -14.24 13.65
N VAL A 2 -24.07 -13.09 13.20
CA VAL A 2 -23.28 -12.04 12.52
C VAL A 2 -22.08 -11.53 13.36
N LYS A 3 -22.24 -11.46 14.68
CA LYS A 3 -21.18 -11.03 15.62
C LYS A 3 -19.97 -12.01 15.67
N SER A 4 -20.16 -13.30 15.40
CA SER A 4 -19.03 -14.26 15.39
C SER A 4 -18.26 -14.18 14.08
N ILE A 5 -18.96 -14.04 12.94
CA ILE A 5 -18.34 -13.93 11.61
C ILE A 5 -17.39 -12.73 11.54
N LEU A 6 -17.83 -11.54 11.97
CA LEU A 6 -16.95 -10.35 11.96
C LEU A 6 -15.74 -10.52 12.90
N ARG A 7 -15.92 -11.25 14.01
CA ARG A 7 -14.82 -11.55 14.94
C ARG A 7 -13.79 -12.47 14.30
N GLU A 8 -14.25 -13.52 13.62
CA GLU A 8 -13.42 -14.49 12.89
C GLU A 8 -12.66 -13.83 11.74
N ILE A 9 -13.35 -13.03 10.91
CA ILE A 9 -12.72 -12.24 9.84
C ILE A 9 -11.64 -11.32 10.44
N GLY A 10 -11.94 -10.65 11.56
CA GLY A 10 -10.99 -9.81 12.25
C GLY A 10 -9.77 -10.58 12.77
N MET A 11 -9.95 -11.82 13.24
CA MET A 11 -8.83 -12.67 13.68
C MET A 11 -7.94 -13.07 12.49
N ILE A 12 -8.55 -13.50 11.38
CA ILE A 12 -7.82 -13.86 10.15
C ILE A 12 -7.05 -12.65 9.62
N ALA A 13 -7.69 -11.49 9.51
CA ALA A 13 -7.04 -10.27 9.01
C ALA A 13 -5.83 -9.86 9.86
N ARG A 14 -5.92 -9.96 11.20
CA ARG A 14 -4.80 -9.64 12.10
C ARG A 14 -3.69 -10.70 12.06
N ALA A 15 -4.04 -11.97 11.91
CA ALA A 15 -3.06 -13.04 11.74
C ALA A 15 -2.25 -12.82 10.46
N LEU A 16 -2.93 -12.54 9.34
CA LEU A 16 -2.28 -12.19 8.07
C LEU A 16 -1.39 -10.96 8.21
N ASP A 17 -1.87 -9.88 8.83
CA ASP A 17 -1.06 -8.68 9.04
C ASP A 17 0.18 -8.97 9.91
N SER A 18 0.07 -9.84 10.91
CA SER A 18 1.20 -10.24 11.76
C SER A 18 2.27 -11.02 10.98
N ILE A 19 1.84 -11.96 10.13
CA ILE A 19 2.73 -12.74 9.26
C ILE A 19 3.43 -11.80 8.28
N SER A 20 2.66 -10.98 7.55
CA SER A 20 3.22 -10.00 6.61
C SER A 20 4.19 -9.03 7.29
N ASN A 21 3.92 -8.60 8.52
CA ASN A 21 4.82 -7.71 9.26
C ASN A 21 6.17 -8.37 9.60
N ILE A 22 6.22 -9.69 9.78
CA ILE A 22 7.45 -10.44 10.02
C ILE A 22 8.21 -10.60 8.70
N GLU A 23 7.54 -11.10 7.66
CA GLU A 23 8.15 -11.37 6.35
C GLU A 23 8.68 -10.11 5.67
N PHE A 24 7.93 -9.01 5.75
CA PHE A 24 8.30 -7.75 5.10
C PHE A 24 9.16 -6.83 5.95
N LYS A 25 9.61 -7.29 7.13
CA LYS A 25 10.45 -6.50 8.03
C LYS A 25 11.78 -6.14 7.41
N GLU A 26 12.43 -7.08 6.74
CA GLU A 26 13.75 -6.91 6.11
C GLU A 26 13.68 -5.96 4.90
N TYR A 27 12.49 -5.75 4.35
CA TYR A 27 12.25 -4.90 3.20
C TYR A 27 11.71 -3.50 3.58
N ASP A 28 11.71 -3.13 4.86
CA ASP A 28 11.09 -1.88 5.37
C ASP A 28 9.58 -1.73 5.04
N LEU A 29 8.89 -2.81 4.65
CA LEU A 29 7.50 -2.82 4.17
C LEU A 29 6.48 -3.26 5.24
N THR A 30 6.77 -2.96 6.50
CA THR A 30 5.92 -3.29 7.64
C THR A 30 4.71 -2.37 7.78
N LYS A 31 3.78 -2.74 8.66
CA LYS A 31 2.54 -2.02 9.00
C LYS A 31 1.61 -1.86 7.80
N GLY A 32 1.43 -2.94 7.04
CA GLY A 32 0.56 -2.98 5.87
C GLY A 32 1.02 -2.12 4.68
N GLN A 33 2.28 -1.68 4.67
CA GLN A 33 2.82 -0.84 3.58
C GLN A 33 2.93 -1.58 2.25
N TYR A 34 3.19 -2.88 2.30
CA TYR A 34 3.23 -3.72 1.11
C TYR A 34 1.92 -3.65 0.31
N LEU A 35 0.75 -3.58 0.97
CA LEU A 35 -0.55 -3.48 0.31
C LEU A 35 -0.64 -2.26 -0.61
N TYR A 36 -0.13 -1.12 -0.15
CA TYR A 36 -0.09 0.10 -0.96
C TYR A 36 0.85 -0.05 -2.15
N LEU A 37 2.01 -0.66 -1.92
CA LEU A 37 3.00 -0.87 -2.98
C LEU A 37 2.45 -1.80 -4.08
N VAL A 38 1.80 -2.91 -3.70
CA VAL A 38 1.15 -3.84 -4.63
C VAL A 38 0.12 -3.11 -5.50
N ARG A 39 -0.81 -2.36 -4.89
CA ARG A 39 -1.83 -1.63 -5.67
C ARG A 39 -1.24 -0.57 -6.61
N ILE A 40 -0.15 0.08 -6.21
CA ILE A 40 0.54 1.06 -7.07
C ILE A 40 1.27 0.36 -8.22
N CYS A 41 1.79 -0.85 -8.00
CA CYS A 41 2.41 -1.64 -9.06
C CYS A 41 1.39 -2.20 -10.06
N GLU A 42 0.23 -2.66 -9.58
CA GLU A 42 -0.90 -3.11 -10.40
C GLU A 42 -1.51 -1.96 -11.22
N HIS A 43 -1.50 -0.75 -10.67
CA HIS A 43 -2.07 0.45 -11.30
C HIS A 43 -1.05 1.60 -11.39
N PRO A 44 -0.07 1.52 -12.30
CA PRO A 44 0.92 2.58 -12.46
C PRO A 44 0.27 3.94 -12.76
N GLY A 45 0.64 4.97 -12.00
CA GLY A 45 0.11 6.31 -12.17
C GLY A 45 -1.21 6.55 -11.45
N ILE A 46 -1.68 5.60 -10.64
CA ILE A 46 -2.84 5.78 -9.76
C ILE A 46 -2.64 6.97 -8.82
N ILE A 47 -3.74 7.64 -8.48
CA ILE A 47 -3.74 8.75 -7.51
C ILE A 47 -3.98 8.19 -6.11
N GLN A 48 -3.39 8.84 -5.10
CA GLN A 48 -3.48 8.41 -3.70
C GLN A 48 -4.93 8.20 -3.22
N GLU A 49 -5.88 9.04 -3.65
CA GLU A 49 -7.29 8.92 -3.27
C GLU A 49 -7.89 7.59 -3.73
N LYS A 50 -7.54 7.14 -4.94
CA LYS A 50 -8.02 5.88 -5.49
C LYS A 50 -7.38 4.66 -4.82
N VAL A 51 -6.10 4.76 -4.44
CA VAL A 51 -5.42 3.72 -3.64
C VAL A 51 -6.12 3.53 -2.29
N ALA A 52 -6.47 4.63 -1.60
CA ALA A 52 -7.18 4.56 -0.32
C ALA A 52 -8.55 3.88 -0.46
N GLU A 53 -9.29 4.20 -1.53
CA GLU A 53 -10.59 3.61 -1.84
C GLU A 53 -10.52 2.10 -2.14
N MET A 54 -9.44 1.64 -2.80
CA MET A 54 -9.23 0.23 -3.12
C MET A 54 -8.88 -0.59 -1.87
N ILE A 55 -8.05 -0.04 -0.98
CA ILE A 55 -7.62 -0.70 0.26
C ILE A 55 -8.68 -0.56 1.37
N LYS A 56 -9.73 0.25 1.15
CA LYS A 56 -10.82 0.52 2.12
C LYS A 56 -10.32 1.16 3.42
N VAL A 57 -9.44 2.15 3.26
CA VAL A 57 -8.85 2.93 4.37
C VAL A 57 -9.15 4.41 4.21
N ASP A 58 -9.06 5.15 5.30
CA ASP A 58 -9.19 6.60 5.25
C ASP A 58 -7.99 7.27 4.55
N ARG A 59 -8.22 8.49 4.05
CA ARG A 59 -7.23 9.24 3.27
C ARG A 59 -5.97 9.56 4.06
N SER A 60 -6.06 9.75 5.37
CA SER A 60 -4.93 10.14 6.22
C SER A 60 -4.00 8.96 6.48
N THR A 61 -4.55 7.76 6.69
CA THR A 61 -3.78 6.52 6.79
C THR A 61 -3.05 6.22 5.49
N ALA A 62 -3.76 6.34 4.35
CA ALA A 62 -3.14 6.17 3.04
C ALA A 62 -2.02 7.21 2.78
N ALA A 63 -2.24 8.48 3.16
CA ALA A 63 -1.23 9.52 3.00
C ALA A 63 0.07 9.19 3.74
N ARG A 64 -0.03 8.71 4.99
CA ARG A 64 1.12 8.33 5.81
C ARG A 64 1.86 7.13 5.23
N ALA A 65 1.14 6.09 4.81
CA ALA A 65 1.74 4.91 4.20
C ALA A 65 2.47 5.24 2.89
N ILE A 66 1.81 5.96 1.98
CA ILE A 66 2.39 6.39 0.70
C ILE A 66 3.58 7.31 0.90
N LYS A 67 3.52 8.26 1.86
CA LYS A 67 4.67 9.10 2.19
C LYS A 67 5.87 8.27 2.66
N LYS A 68 5.64 7.23 3.46
CA LYS A 68 6.73 6.35 3.89
C LYS A 68 7.28 5.53 2.71
N LEU A 69 6.45 4.99 1.84
CA LEU A 69 6.92 4.33 0.60
C LEU A 69 7.77 5.26 -0.28
N GLU A 70 7.41 6.54 -0.37
CA GLU A 70 8.18 7.55 -1.10
C GLU A 70 9.54 7.83 -0.43
N LEU A 71 9.57 7.95 0.92
CA LEU A 71 10.81 8.13 1.69
C LEU A 71 11.75 6.94 1.57
N HIS A 72 11.23 5.72 1.54
CA HIS A 72 12.02 4.51 1.30
C HIS A 72 12.21 4.22 -0.20
N HIS A 73 11.97 5.18 -1.09
CA HIS A 73 12.23 5.10 -2.54
C HIS A 73 11.55 3.90 -3.26
N PHE A 74 10.44 3.39 -2.72
CA PHE A 74 9.63 2.37 -3.39
C PHE A 74 8.73 2.98 -4.47
N ILE A 75 8.32 4.23 -4.28
CA ILE A 75 7.46 4.97 -5.22
C ILE A 75 8.00 6.39 -5.45
N GLU A 76 7.60 6.97 -6.56
CA GLU A 76 7.84 8.38 -6.90
C GLU A 76 6.50 9.06 -7.20
N LYS A 77 6.32 10.29 -6.71
CA LYS A 77 5.18 11.13 -7.08
C LYS A 77 5.54 12.02 -8.26
N LYS A 78 4.81 11.89 -9.36
CA LYS A 78 4.89 12.82 -10.49
C LYS A 78 3.68 13.72 -10.51
N ALA A 79 3.91 15.02 -10.69
CA ALA A 79 2.84 15.97 -10.94
C ALA A 79 2.16 15.59 -12.25
N ASP A 80 0.83 15.61 -12.26
CA ASP A 80 0.09 15.41 -13.49
C ASP A 80 0.30 16.60 -14.44
N LYS A 81 0.46 16.30 -15.74
CA LYS A 81 0.75 17.31 -16.77
C LYS A 81 -0.44 18.25 -17.01
N GLN A 82 -1.67 17.79 -16.78
CA GLN A 82 -2.90 18.56 -16.99
C GLN A 82 -3.37 19.23 -15.70
N ASN A 83 -3.16 18.60 -14.53
CA ASN A 83 -3.55 19.17 -13.25
C ASN A 83 -2.45 19.02 -12.19
N LYS A 84 -1.65 20.08 -11.97
CA LYS A 84 -0.55 20.09 -11.01
C LYS A 84 -0.97 19.83 -9.55
N LYS A 85 -2.27 19.93 -9.21
CA LYS A 85 -2.80 19.57 -7.88
C LYS A 85 -2.88 18.05 -7.69
N ILE A 86 -2.90 17.28 -8.79
CA ILE A 86 -2.95 15.81 -8.78
C ILE A 86 -1.52 15.26 -8.84
N LYS A 87 -1.18 14.40 -7.87
CA LYS A 87 0.09 13.65 -7.84
C LYS A 87 -0.17 12.19 -8.15
N LYS A 88 0.39 11.70 -9.26
CA LYS A 88 0.34 10.30 -9.67
C LYS A 88 1.50 9.54 -9.04
N THR A 89 1.24 8.35 -8.51
CA THR A 89 2.30 7.50 -7.94
C THR A 89 2.77 6.47 -8.94
N LEU A 90 4.08 6.33 -9.08
CA LEU A 90 4.72 5.30 -9.91
C LEU A 90 5.64 4.46 -9.04
N SER A 91 5.66 3.15 -9.24
CA SER A 91 6.57 2.25 -8.53
C SER A 91 7.97 2.26 -9.15
N HIS A 92 9.00 2.13 -8.31
CA HIS A 92 10.38 2.02 -8.76
C HIS A 92 10.72 0.55 -9.09
N ARG A 93 10.81 0.22 -10.39
CA ARG A 93 11.03 -1.16 -10.90
C ARG A 93 12.25 -1.88 -10.31
N LYS A 94 13.30 -1.19 -9.86
CA LYS A 94 14.52 -1.84 -9.36
C LYS A 94 14.36 -2.46 -7.98
N ARG A 95 13.47 -1.94 -7.13
CA ARG A 95 13.26 -2.43 -5.75
C ARG A 95 12.06 -3.37 -5.61
N THR A 96 11.28 -3.55 -6.67
CA THR A 96 10.06 -4.36 -6.70
C THR A 96 10.26 -5.75 -7.29
N LYS A 97 11.43 -6.06 -7.87
CA LYS A 97 11.72 -7.37 -8.47
C LYS A 97 11.74 -8.53 -7.45
N ASP A 98 12.08 -8.28 -6.19
CA ASP A 98 12.06 -9.33 -5.15
C ASP A 98 10.64 -9.63 -4.63
N LEU A 99 9.67 -8.73 -4.86
CA LEU A 99 8.29 -8.88 -4.41
C LEU A 99 7.39 -9.52 -5.46
N SER A 100 7.85 -9.72 -6.71
CA SER A 100 7.03 -10.32 -7.78
C SER A 100 6.82 -11.83 -7.65
N LEU A 101 7.18 -12.42 -6.52
CA LEU A 101 6.97 -13.83 -6.17
C LEU A 101 5.76 -14.05 -5.25
N TYR A 102 5.04 -12.98 -4.88
CA TYR A 102 3.86 -13.02 -3.99
C TYR A 102 2.65 -12.33 -4.61
#